data_AF-A0A1Z8QDK3-F1
#
_entry.id   AF-A0A1Z8QDK3-F1
#
_cell.length_a   1.000
_cell.length_b   1.000
_cell.length_c   1.000
_cell.angle_alpha   90.00
_cell.angle_beta   90.00
_cell.angle_gamma   90.00
#
_symmetry.space_group_name_H-M   'P 1'
#
loop_
_entity.id
_entity.type
_entity.pdbx_description
1 polymer ?
#
loop_
_entity_poly.entity_id
_entity_poly.type
_entity_poly.pdbx_seq_one_letter_code
_entity_poly.pdbx_strand_id
1 'polypeptide(L)'
;MLMANNNTFLPTQQMYGSFTQGGQYNLINNYNFGMYSGENGGGDYSLNVGKNFMLHKNLKLKTSVGQMSEQDTWLGNSSDGVLAVGDNNNTNFGNLGVEYAIGNNVLSLDYTKGFTDINTTDGSMIKNFSDIESESYRLAYEIHKDKHTTFGWSFSLPSHITSGTMDLEVAESVNLDGTINYTDISSNLKQTTKEKNLGFFYSKTPEHNLDATFNFSAEYRQDVAGQNGKDGVNLAMNYVKKFNGACGFLWMKNPKCYNEDGSKKDMKAMYANQGKEIDQLTKHGLVYDLETDKFVPIKKQ
;
A
#
# COMPACT_ATOMS: atom_id res chain seq x y z
N MET A 1 1.33 12.34 1.73
CA MET A 1 1.61 12.03 3.15
C MET A 1 2.38 10.71 3.21
N LEU A 2 3.73 10.77 3.12
CA LEU A 2 4.60 9.59 3.14
C LEU A 2 5.10 9.40 4.58
N MET A 3 4.24 8.89 5.46
CA MET A 3 4.56 8.71 6.86
C MET A 3 4.66 7.24 7.25
N ALA A 4 5.83 6.93 7.79
CA ALA A 4 6.09 5.92 8.82
C ALA A 4 5.08 4.79 8.89
N ASN A 5 5.27 3.77 8.07
CA ASN A 5 4.69 2.48 8.37
C ASN A 5 5.67 1.41 7.95
N ASN A 6 5.89 0.43 8.83
CA ASN A 6 6.46 -0.88 8.52
C ASN A 6 5.56 -1.67 7.54
N ASN A 7 4.81 -0.98 6.69
CA ASN A 7 4.02 -1.57 5.65
C ASN A 7 4.95 -1.63 4.45
N THR A 8 5.76 -2.68 4.42
CA THR A 8 6.16 -3.32 3.16
C THR A 8 4.94 -3.23 2.25
N PHE A 9 5.05 -2.43 1.19
CA PHE A 9 4.00 -2.13 0.20
C PHE A 9 2.90 -3.20 0.22
N LEU A 10 1.77 -2.94 0.86
CA LEU A 10 0.61 -3.82 0.74
C LEU A 10 -0.13 -3.38 -0.53
N PRO A 11 -0.18 -4.23 -1.57
CA PRO A 11 -0.54 -3.79 -2.91
C PRO A 11 -2.05 -3.60 -3.09
N THR A 12 -2.92 -4.16 -2.26
CA THR A 12 -4.35 -4.22 -2.58
C THR A 12 -5.07 -2.88 -2.51
N GLN A 13 -4.73 -2.01 -1.56
CA GLN A 13 -5.57 -0.84 -1.25
C GLN A 13 -5.25 0.38 -2.12
N GLN A 14 -3.98 0.59 -2.49
CA GLN A 14 -3.61 1.61 -3.49
C GLN A 14 -4.04 1.24 -4.91
N MET A 15 -4.53 0.02 -5.13
CA MET A 15 -5.02 -0.44 -6.43
C MET A 15 -6.48 -0.08 -6.68
N TYR A 16 -7.29 0.19 -5.64
CA TYR A 16 -8.73 0.41 -5.79
C TYR A 16 -9.22 1.78 -5.32
N GLY A 17 -8.43 2.56 -4.56
CA GLY A 17 -8.88 3.87 -4.09
C GLY A 17 -7.80 4.74 -3.44
N SER A 18 -8.12 6.03 -3.28
CA SER A 18 -7.26 7.01 -2.61
C SER A 18 -7.66 7.18 -1.14
N PHE A 19 -7.35 6.18 -0.30
CA PHE A 19 -7.64 6.27 1.13
C PHE A 19 -6.62 7.15 1.88
N THR A 20 -7.11 8.02 2.76
CA THR A 20 -6.29 9.01 3.47
C THR A 20 -5.98 8.61 4.91
N GLN A 21 -6.79 7.73 5.50
CA GLN A 21 -6.68 7.29 6.89
C GLN A 21 -6.84 5.76 6.98
N GLY A 22 -6.19 5.14 7.96
CA GLY A 22 -6.29 3.70 8.20
C GLY A 22 -4.96 2.97 8.31
N GLY A 23 -5.03 1.64 8.33
CA GLY A 23 -3.86 0.79 8.43
C GLY A 23 -4.19 -0.70 8.33
N GLN A 24 -3.14 -1.49 8.06
CA GLN A 24 -3.16 -2.94 8.18
C GLN A 24 -2.58 -3.34 9.54
N TYR A 25 -3.28 -4.21 10.24
CA TYR A 25 -2.92 -4.74 11.53
C TYR A 25 -2.67 -6.23 11.40
N ASN A 26 -1.46 -6.66 11.76
CA ASN A 26 -1.17 -8.08 11.95
C ASN A 26 -1.76 -8.52 13.29
N LEU A 27 -2.68 -9.47 13.22
CA LEU A 27 -3.35 -10.06 14.37
C LEU A 27 -2.63 -11.37 14.76
N ILE A 28 -3.02 -11.90 15.92
CA ILE A 28 -2.51 -13.17 16.44
C ILE A 28 -2.80 -14.29 15.42
N ASN A 29 -1.92 -15.31 15.37
CA ASN A 29 -2.06 -16.47 14.49
C ASN A 29 -2.06 -16.14 12.99
N ASN A 30 -1.24 -15.17 12.58
CA ASN A 30 -1.03 -14.81 11.17
C ASN A 30 -2.29 -14.29 10.46
N TYR A 31 -3.28 -13.84 11.22
CA TYR A 31 -4.41 -13.08 10.66
C TYR A 31 -3.96 -11.66 10.36
N ASN A 32 -4.55 -11.06 9.35
CA ASN A 32 -4.37 -9.66 9.04
C ASN A 32 -5.75 -9.00 8.91
N PHE A 33 -5.85 -7.77 9.38
CA PHE A 33 -7.05 -6.96 9.28
C PHE A 33 -6.64 -5.58 8.80
N GLY A 34 -7.28 -5.08 7.76
CA GLY A 34 -7.06 -3.74 7.26
C GLY A 34 -8.36 -2.97 7.27
N MET A 35 -8.25 -1.71 7.67
CA MET A 35 -9.33 -0.75 7.63
C MET A 35 -8.78 0.57 7.13
N TYR A 36 -9.45 1.11 6.13
CA TYR A 36 -9.12 2.35 5.47
C TYR A 36 -10.39 3.17 5.29
N SER A 37 -10.27 4.49 5.40
CA SER A 37 -11.37 5.42 5.20
C SER A 37 -10.95 6.62 4.36
N GLY A 38 -11.93 7.23 3.71
CA GLY A 38 -11.78 8.50 3.00
C GLY A 38 -11.40 9.67 3.92
N GLU A 39 -11.13 10.81 3.29
CA GLU A 39 -10.83 12.06 4.01
C GLU A 39 -12.00 12.45 4.91
N ASN A 40 -11.70 12.81 6.17
CA ASN A 40 -12.69 13.16 7.20
C ASN A 40 -13.78 12.10 7.49
N GLY A 41 -13.63 10.85 7.04
CA GLY A 41 -14.64 9.81 7.23
C GLY A 41 -15.91 10.04 6.41
N GLY A 42 -15.80 10.71 5.26
CA GLY A 42 -16.91 11.12 4.38
C GLY A 42 -17.64 9.99 3.63
N GLY A 43 -17.74 8.79 4.19
CA GLY A 43 -18.50 7.66 3.60
C GLY A 43 -17.63 6.58 3.00
N ASP A 44 -16.55 6.94 2.29
CA ASP A 44 -15.67 5.94 1.66
C ASP A 44 -14.93 5.09 2.69
N TYR A 45 -14.99 3.78 2.51
CA TYR A 45 -14.24 2.84 3.33
C TYR A 45 -13.76 1.62 2.57
N SER A 46 -12.73 0.98 3.10
CA SER A 46 -12.29 -0.32 2.67
C SER A 46 -11.86 -1.16 3.85
N LEU A 47 -12.41 -2.37 3.91
CA LEU A 47 -12.17 -3.35 4.96
C LEU A 47 -11.64 -4.63 4.32
N ASN A 48 -10.59 -5.21 4.87
CA ASN A 48 -10.17 -6.55 4.50
C ASN A 48 -9.78 -7.40 5.71
N VAL A 49 -9.98 -8.69 5.56
CA VAL A 49 -9.49 -9.70 6.49
C VAL A 49 -8.75 -10.76 5.70
N GLY A 50 -7.61 -11.17 6.22
CA GLY A 50 -6.78 -12.17 5.59
C GLY A 50 -6.06 -13.05 6.57
N LYS A 51 -5.39 -14.05 6.02
CA LYS A 51 -4.60 -15.01 6.75
C LYS A 51 -3.37 -15.41 5.95
N ASN A 52 -2.24 -15.48 6.64
CA ASN A 52 -1.01 -16.00 6.07
C ASN A 52 -0.83 -17.45 6.55
N PHE A 53 -0.80 -18.38 5.60
CA PHE A 53 -0.55 -19.79 5.83
C PHE A 53 0.93 -20.08 5.54
N MET A 54 1.64 -20.54 6.56
CA MET A 54 2.98 -21.07 6.42
C MET A 54 2.90 -22.50 5.91
N LEU A 55 2.95 -22.69 4.59
CA LEU A 55 2.91 -24.03 3.97
C LEU A 55 4.25 -24.76 4.14
N HIS A 56 5.35 -24.02 4.12
CA HIS A 56 6.69 -24.50 4.41
C HIS A 56 7.51 -23.40 5.08
N LYS A 57 8.65 -23.73 5.68
CA LYS A 57 9.61 -22.76 6.25
C LYS A 57 10.04 -21.64 5.28
N ASN A 58 9.93 -21.90 3.98
CA ASN A 58 10.35 -21.01 2.91
C ASN A 58 9.18 -20.59 2.00
N LEU A 59 7.94 -21.02 2.30
CA LEU A 59 6.78 -20.78 1.44
C LEU A 59 5.61 -20.31 2.28
N LYS A 60 5.17 -19.09 2.03
CA LYS A 60 4.02 -18.45 2.67
C LYS A 60 2.94 -18.20 1.62
N LEU A 61 1.73 -18.66 1.90
CA LEU A 61 0.54 -18.34 1.14
C LEU A 61 -0.23 -17.25 1.89
N LYS A 62 -0.48 -16.13 1.23
CA LYS A 62 -1.28 -15.01 1.73
C LYS A 62 -2.65 -15.09 1.07
N THR A 63 -3.70 -15.05 1.87
CA THR A 63 -5.06 -14.90 1.35
C THR A 63 -5.71 -13.72 2.05
N SER A 64 -6.48 -12.93 1.31
CA SER A 64 -7.36 -11.94 1.93
C SER A 64 -8.62 -11.75 1.10
N VAL A 65 -9.70 -11.36 1.78
CA VAL A 65 -10.95 -10.93 1.17
C VAL A 65 -11.33 -9.61 1.79
N GLY A 66 -11.97 -8.75 1.01
CA GLY A 66 -12.35 -7.44 1.47
C GLY A 66 -13.49 -6.85 0.68
N GLN A 67 -14.00 -5.77 1.23
CA GLN A 67 -15.04 -4.95 0.63
C GLN A 67 -14.59 -3.50 0.71
N MET A 68 -14.80 -2.80 -0.39
CA MET A 68 -14.66 -1.36 -0.52
C MET A 68 -16.01 -0.78 -0.85
N SER A 69 -16.32 0.38 -0.29
CA SER A 69 -17.49 1.18 -0.62
C SER A 69 -17.03 2.61 -0.88
N GLU A 70 -17.45 3.16 -2.01
CA GLU A 70 -17.19 4.53 -2.43
C GLU A 70 -18.53 5.27 -2.53
N GLN A 71 -18.63 6.43 -1.89
CA GLN A 71 -19.87 7.20 -1.85
C GLN A 71 -20.17 7.78 -3.23
N ASP A 72 -19.33 8.70 -3.72
CA ASP A 72 -19.60 9.45 -4.96
C ASP A 72 -18.66 9.04 -6.12
N THR A 73 -17.78 8.06 -5.88
CA THR A 73 -16.78 7.58 -6.85
C THR A 73 -16.95 6.11 -7.14
N TRP A 74 -16.26 5.60 -8.16
CA TRP A 74 -16.23 4.19 -8.50
C TRP A 74 -14.86 3.77 -9.05
N LEU A 75 -14.26 2.74 -8.47
CA LEU A 75 -12.91 2.28 -8.80
C LEU A 75 -11.87 3.42 -8.80
N GLY A 76 -12.03 4.40 -7.91
CA GLY A 76 -11.20 5.61 -7.84
C GLY A 76 -11.45 6.64 -8.95
N ASN A 77 -12.48 6.46 -9.79
CA ASN A 77 -12.91 7.44 -10.79
C ASN A 77 -14.05 8.30 -10.23
N SER A 78 -14.01 9.59 -10.50
CA SER A 78 -15.10 10.52 -10.20
C SER A 78 -15.90 10.83 -11.47
N SER A 79 -17.22 10.88 -11.37
CA SER A 79 -18.10 11.33 -12.46
C SER A 79 -19.20 12.22 -11.91
N ASP A 80 -19.54 13.29 -12.62
CA ASP A 80 -20.48 14.32 -12.15
C ASP A 80 -21.38 14.82 -13.30
N GLY A 81 -22.46 15.51 -12.93
CA GLY A 81 -23.44 16.11 -13.83
C GLY A 81 -24.20 15.05 -14.63
N VAL A 82 -24.24 15.22 -15.94
CA VAL A 82 -25.02 14.35 -16.83
C VAL A 82 -24.47 12.91 -16.92
N LEU A 83 -23.26 12.68 -16.43
CA LEU A 83 -22.62 11.37 -16.34
C LEU A 83 -22.42 10.92 -14.88
N ALA A 84 -23.11 11.55 -13.92
CA ALA A 84 -22.99 11.18 -12.51
C ALA A 84 -23.32 9.69 -12.28
N VAL A 85 -22.60 9.09 -11.34
CA VAL A 85 -22.94 7.76 -10.80
C VAL A 85 -23.76 7.94 -9.52
N GLY A 86 -24.43 6.87 -9.11
CA GLY A 86 -25.14 6.81 -7.86
C GLY A 86 -24.22 6.57 -6.67
N ASP A 87 -24.82 6.70 -5.50
CA ASP A 87 -24.12 6.60 -4.22
C ASP A 87 -23.82 5.15 -3.82
N ASN A 88 -22.78 4.93 -3.00
CA ASN A 88 -22.44 3.64 -2.38
C ASN A 88 -22.08 2.54 -3.39
N ASN A 89 -21.13 2.84 -4.27
CA ASN A 89 -20.56 1.88 -5.21
C ASN A 89 -19.67 0.90 -4.47
N ASN A 90 -19.94 -0.39 -4.61
CA ASN A 90 -19.32 -1.42 -3.77
C ASN A 90 -18.42 -2.33 -4.59
N THR A 91 -17.19 -2.53 -4.12
CA THR A 91 -16.24 -3.50 -4.70
C THR A 91 -15.94 -4.60 -3.70
N ASN A 92 -16.30 -5.83 -4.03
CA ASN A 92 -15.85 -7.01 -3.30
C ASN A 92 -14.58 -7.56 -3.96
N PHE A 93 -13.51 -7.74 -3.19
CA PHE A 93 -12.24 -8.21 -3.73
C PHE A 93 -11.65 -9.39 -2.95
N GLY A 94 -10.93 -10.23 -3.67
CA GLY A 94 -10.16 -11.34 -3.15
C GLY A 94 -8.72 -11.26 -3.62
N ASN A 95 -7.78 -11.56 -2.73
CA ASN A 95 -6.36 -11.54 -2.99
C ASN A 95 -5.71 -12.88 -2.63
N LEU A 96 -4.82 -13.31 -3.50
CA LEU A 96 -3.99 -14.49 -3.36
C LEU A 96 -2.53 -14.08 -3.58
N GLY A 97 -1.69 -14.29 -2.58
CA GLY A 97 -0.27 -13.99 -2.64
C GLY A 97 0.57 -15.19 -2.27
N VAL A 98 1.74 -15.33 -2.90
CA VAL A 98 2.74 -16.35 -2.57
C VAL A 98 4.06 -15.67 -2.35
N GLU A 99 4.70 -15.95 -1.21
CA GLU A 99 6.06 -15.53 -0.92
C GLU A 99 6.95 -16.77 -0.79
N TYR A 100 8.08 -16.76 -1.49
CA TYR A 100 9.06 -17.81 -1.46
C TYR A 100 10.43 -17.27 -1.05
N ALA A 101 10.96 -17.75 0.06
CA ALA A 101 12.27 -17.37 0.58
C ALA A 101 13.37 -18.24 -0.05
N ILE A 102 14.32 -17.59 -0.72
CA ILE A 102 15.49 -18.18 -1.36
C ILE A 102 16.74 -17.64 -0.65
N GLY A 103 17.18 -18.34 0.40
CA GLY A 103 18.26 -17.86 1.26
C GLY A 103 17.86 -16.58 2.00
N ASN A 104 18.51 -15.45 1.68
CA ASN A 104 18.17 -14.14 2.23
C ASN A 104 17.28 -13.30 1.29
N ASN A 105 16.77 -13.89 0.22
CA ASN A 105 15.97 -13.19 -0.78
C ASN A 105 14.52 -13.67 -0.69
N VAL A 106 13.56 -12.81 -1.05
CA VAL A 106 12.14 -13.13 -1.07
C VAL A 106 11.59 -12.82 -2.46
N LEU A 107 11.02 -13.84 -3.09
CA LEU A 107 10.20 -13.67 -4.29
C LEU A 107 8.73 -13.61 -3.85
N SER A 108 8.04 -12.55 -4.20
CA SER A 108 6.63 -12.35 -3.91
C SER A 108 5.83 -12.24 -5.20
N LEU A 109 4.71 -12.95 -5.26
CA LEU A 109 3.72 -12.81 -6.32
C LEU A 109 2.37 -12.57 -5.67
N ASP A 110 1.67 -11.51 -6.07
CA ASP A 110 0.34 -11.18 -5.57
C ASP A 110 -0.63 -11.01 -6.76
N TYR A 111 -1.80 -11.62 -6.64
CA TYR A 111 -2.91 -11.50 -7.57
C TYR A 111 -4.16 -11.04 -6.81
N THR A 112 -4.85 -10.05 -7.34
CA THR A 112 -6.12 -9.58 -6.77
C THR A 112 -7.18 -9.54 -7.85
N LYS A 113 -8.39 -9.96 -7.51
CA LYS A 113 -9.57 -9.84 -8.37
C LYS A 113 -10.67 -9.16 -7.58
N GLY A 114 -11.33 -8.19 -8.21
CA GLY A 114 -12.43 -7.43 -7.65
C GLY A 114 -13.67 -7.47 -8.55
N PHE A 115 -14.84 -7.48 -7.92
CA PHE A 115 -16.16 -7.35 -8.55
C PHE A 115 -16.80 -6.09 -8.01
N THR A 116 -17.20 -5.19 -8.91
CA THR A 116 -17.75 -3.88 -8.53
C THR A 116 -19.16 -3.73 -9.07
N ASP A 117 -20.05 -3.36 -8.15
CA ASP A 117 -21.42 -2.97 -8.44
C ASP A 117 -21.50 -1.45 -8.32
N ILE A 118 -21.84 -0.81 -9.44
CA ILE A 118 -21.97 0.65 -9.54
C ILE A 118 -23.45 1.00 -9.62
N ASN A 119 -23.89 1.84 -8.69
CA ASN A 119 -25.23 2.38 -8.69
C ASN A 119 -25.33 3.52 -9.71
N THR A 120 -26.49 3.69 -10.31
CA THR A 120 -26.79 4.84 -11.17
C THR A 120 -27.67 5.84 -10.42
N THR A 121 -27.74 7.08 -10.92
CA THR A 121 -28.49 8.16 -10.29
C THR A 121 -29.50 8.77 -11.27
N ASP A 122 -30.59 9.31 -10.73
CA ASP A 122 -31.63 9.95 -11.51
C ASP A 122 -31.09 11.17 -12.25
N GLY A 123 -31.48 11.32 -13.51
CA GLY A 123 -30.99 12.40 -14.38
C GLY A 123 -29.61 12.17 -15.00
N SER A 124 -28.95 11.05 -14.69
CA SER A 124 -27.77 10.59 -15.44
C SER A 124 -28.16 10.01 -16.80
N MET A 125 -27.27 10.21 -17.78
CA MET A 125 -27.29 9.46 -19.03
C MET A 125 -26.85 8.02 -18.81
N ILE A 126 -26.10 7.73 -17.75
CA ILE A 126 -25.72 6.35 -17.42
C ILE A 126 -26.92 5.68 -16.74
N LYS A 127 -27.49 4.68 -17.41
CA LYS A 127 -28.68 3.97 -16.91
C LYS A 127 -28.35 2.70 -16.18
N ASN A 128 -27.28 2.04 -16.61
CA ASN A 128 -26.94 0.74 -16.06
C ASN A 128 -25.43 0.45 -16.20
N PHE A 129 -24.93 -0.34 -15.27
CA PHE A 129 -23.65 -1.02 -15.39
C PHE A 129 -23.91 -2.52 -15.31
N SER A 130 -23.19 -3.31 -16.10
CA SER A 130 -23.06 -4.73 -15.78
C SER A 130 -22.08 -4.92 -14.63
N ASP A 131 -22.04 -6.12 -14.05
CA ASP A 131 -21.00 -6.52 -13.10
C ASP A 131 -19.60 -6.20 -13.68
N ILE A 132 -18.84 -5.35 -12.97
CA ILE A 132 -17.52 -4.92 -13.42
C ILE A 132 -16.47 -5.79 -12.74
N GLU A 133 -15.68 -6.50 -13.55
CA GLU A 133 -14.55 -7.26 -13.06
C GLU A 133 -13.26 -6.47 -13.25
N SER A 134 -12.44 -6.48 -12.20
CA SER A 134 -11.13 -5.85 -12.17
C SER A 134 -10.08 -6.83 -11.68
N GLU A 135 -8.86 -6.73 -12.22
CA GLU A 135 -7.76 -7.58 -11.81
C GLU A 135 -6.46 -6.80 -11.64
N SER A 136 -5.57 -7.36 -10.84
CA SER A 136 -4.33 -6.71 -10.43
C SER A 136 -3.23 -7.74 -10.19
N TYR A 137 -2.00 -7.42 -10.60
CA TYR A 137 -0.85 -8.32 -10.46
C TYR A 137 0.37 -7.59 -9.93
N ARG A 138 1.13 -8.26 -9.08
CA ARG A 138 2.45 -7.80 -8.65
C ARG A 138 3.42 -8.97 -8.54
N LEU A 139 4.64 -8.72 -8.99
CA LEU A 139 5.79 -9.58 -8.82
C LEU A 139 6.90 -8.74 -8.19
N ALA A 140 7.45 -9.15 -7.05
CA ALA A 140 8.56 -8.45 -6.43
C ALA A 140 9.67 -9.43 -6.03
N TYR A 141 10.91 -9.01 -6.23
CA TYR A 141 12.08 -9.73 -5.78
C TYR A 141 12.90 -8.85 -4.84
N GLU A 142 12.98 -9.26 -3.59
CA GLU A 142 13.60 -8.52 -2.50
C GLU A 142 14.87 -9.24 -2.05
N ILE A 143 15.97 -8.51 -1.91
CA ILE A 143 17.25 -9.00 -1.41
C ILE A 143 17.48 -8.37 -0.04
N HIS A 144 17.48 -9.19 1.00
CA HIS A 144 17.88 -8.76 2.34
C HIS A 144 19.38 -8.97 2.49
N LYS A 145 20.15 -7.91 2.25
CA LYS A 145 21.61 -7.97 2.36
C LYS A 145 22.04 -8.24 3.81
N ASP A 146 21.35 -7.61 4.75
CA ASP A 146 21.53 -7.77 6.19
C ASP A 146 20.23 -7.41 6.92
N LYS A 147 20.26 -7.32 8.26
CA LYS A 147 19.08 -6.98 9.08
C LYS A 147 18.53 -5.58 8.81
N HIS A 148 19.36 -4.69 8.28
CA HIS A 148 19.08 -3.27 8.16
C HIS A 148 18.97 -2.80 6.72
N THR A 149 19.40 -3.60 5.74
CA THR A 149 19.49 -3.21 4.35
C THR A 149 18.71 -4.18 3.47
N THR A 150 17.69 -3.67 2.80
CA THR A 150 16.90 -4.39 1.81
C THR A 150 16.83 -3.59 0.52
N PHE A 151 16.95 -4.25 -0.62
CA PHE A 151 16.68 -3.65 -1.91
C PHE A 151 15.99 -4.65 -2.82
N GLY A 152 15.28 -4.16 -3.82
CA GLY A 152 14.54 -5.05 -4.69
C GLY A 152 13.98 -4.37 -5.92
N TRP A 153 13.41 -5.22 -6.77
CA TRP A 153 12.70 -4.80 -7.96
C TRP A 153 11.26 -5.29 -7.87
N SER A 154 10.36 -4.52 -8.44
CA SER A 154 8.96 -4.89 -8.55
C SER A 154 8.46 -4.65 -9.96
N PHE A 155 7.72 -5.60 -10.49
CA PHE A 155 6.86 -5.42 -11.64
C PHE A 155 5.41 -5.46 -11.17
N SER A 156 4.57 -4.55 -11.64
CA SER A 156 3.14 -4.61 -11.33
C SER A 156 2.28 -4.12 -12.48
N LEU A 157 1.10 -4.72 -12.55
CA LEU A 157 -0.04 -4.28 -13.33
C LEU A 157 -1.06 -3.76 -12.31
N PRO A 158 -1.23 -2.43 -12.19
CA PRO A 158 -2.28 -1.83 -11.37
C PRO A 158 -3.67 -2.38 -11.72
N SER A 159 -4.66 -2.08 -10.86
CA SER A 159 -6.03 -2.49 -11.11
C SER A 159 -6.50 -1.99 -12.47
N HIS A 160 -7.07 -2.90 -13.25
CA HIS A 160 -7.63 -2.59 -14.55
C HIS A 160 -8.88 -3.43 -14.80
N ILE A 161 -9.82 -2.86 -15.55
CA ILE A 161 -11.11 -3.49 -15.84
C ILE A 161 -10.92 -4.57 -16.91
N THR A 162 -11.31 -5.80 -16.60
CA THR A 162 -11.24 -6.95 -17.52
C THR A 162 -12.54 -7.23 -18.24
N SER A 163 -13.67 -6.90 -17.62
CA SER A 163 -15.01 -7.02 -18.20
C SER A 163 -15.97 -6.06 -17.49
N GLY A 164 -16.99 -5.64 -18.22
CA GLY A 164 -18.01 -4.71 -17.75
C GLY A 164 -18.54 -3.91 -18.92
N THR A 165 -19.83 -3.58 -18.89
CA THR A 165 -20.48 -2.67 -19.83
C THR A 165 -21.16 -1.54 -19.08
N MET A 166 -21.25 -0.39 -19.73
CA MET A 166 -21.98 0.79 -19.27
C MET A 166 -23.01 1.14 -20.33
N ASP A 167 -24.27 1.18 -19.95
CA ASP A 167 -25.37 1.53 -20.84
C ASP A 167 -25.71 3.01 -20.66
N LEU A 168 -25.66 3.76 -21.76
CA LEU A 168 -25.95 5.18 -21.81
C LEU A 168 -27.22 5.44 -22.62
N GLU A 169 -28.17 6.16 -22.05
CA GLU A 169 -29.33 6.68 -22.76
C GLU A 169 -28.99 8.09 -23.26
N VAL A 170 -28.96 8.26 -24.58
CA VAL A 170 -28.62 9.52 -25.23
C VAL A 170 -29.75 10.01 -26.13
N ALA A 171 -29.96 11.33 -26.17
CA ALA A 171 -30.94 11.92 -27.09
C ALA A 171 -30.47 11.74 -28.55
N GLU A 172 -31.28 11.09 -29.36
CA GLU A 172 -30.99 10.80 -30.77
C GLU A 172 -31.65 11.82 -31.71
N SER A 173 -32.93 12.12 -31.48
CA SER A 173 -33.71 12.99 -32.37
C SER A 173 -34.85 13.69 -31.64
N VAL A 174 -35.46 14.68 -32.31
CA VAL A 174 -36.64 15.39 -31.82
C VAL A 174 -37.74 15.26 -32.86
N ASN A 175 -38.93 14.84 -32.42
CA ASN A 175 -40.11 14.72 -33.26
C ASN A 175 -40.69 16.10 -33.59
N LEU A 176 -41.54 16.17 -34.62
CA LEU A 176 -42.21 17.43 -35.02
C LEU A 176 -43.06 18.06 -33.90
N ASP A 177 -43.50 17.26 -32.92
CA ASP A 177 -44.27 17.68 -31.75
C ASP A 177 -43.38 18.13 -30.57
N GLY A 178 -42.06 18.13 -30.73
CA GLY A 178 -41.10 18.55 -29.72
C GLY A 178 -40.69 17.46 -28.72
N THR A 179 -41.17 16.22 -28.85
CA THR A 179 -40.72 15.11 -28.01
C THR A 179 -39.33 14.62 -28.41
N ILE A 180 -38.49 14.29 -27.42
CA ILE A 180 -37.12 13.82 -27.64
C ILE A 180 -37.12 12.29 -27.67
N ASN A 181 -36.57 11.72 -28.72
CA ASN A 181 -36.31 10.29 -28.84
C ASN A 181 -34.93 9.98 -28.24
N TYR A 182 -34.88 8.94 -27.42
CA TYR A 182 -33.65 8.46 -26.82
C TYR A 182 -33.24 7.12 -27.42
N THR A 183 -31.93 6.86 -27.42
CA THR A 183 -31.35 5.59 -27.85
C THR A 183 -30.35 5.12 -26.81
N ASP A 184 -30.29 3.80 -26.61
CA ASP A 184 -29.37 3.17 -25.68
C ASP A 184 -28.08 2.76 -26.38
N ILE A 185 -26.95 3.23 -25.86
CA ILE A 185 -25.61 2.88 -26.30
C ILE A 185 -24.95 2.06 -25.21
N SER A 186 -24.53 0.83 -25.54
CA SER A 186 -23.73 0.02 -24.62
C SER A 186 -22.24 0.20 -24.92
N SER A 187 -21.48 0.65 -23.91
CA SER A 187 -20.04 0.88 -23.96
C SER A 187 -19.29 -0.20 -23.21
N ASN A 188 -18.27 -0.79 -23.83
CA ASN A 188 -17.42 -1.78 -23.20
C ASN A 188 -16.35 -1.10 -22.34
N LEU A 189 -16.30 -1.42 -21.05
CA LEU A 189 -15.36 -0.85 -20.07
C LEU A 189 -14.02 -1.59 -20.01
N LYS A 190 -13.87 -2.71 -20.70
CA LYS A 190 -12.61 -3.47 -20.74
C LYS A 190 -11.46 -2.60 -21.23
N GLN A 191 -10.45 -2.46 -20.39
CA GLN A 191 -9.26 -1.68 -20.73
C GLN A 191 -8.38 -2.45 -21.72
N THR A 192 -8.18 -1.86 -22.90
CA THR A 192 -7.29 -2.39 -23.95
C THR A 192 -5.83 -2.06 -23.67
N THR A 193 -5.58 -0.86 -23.14
CA THR A 193 -4.27 -0.41 -22.67
C THR A 193 -4.20 -0.55 -21.16
N LYS A 194 -3.14 -1.19 -20.66
CA LYS A 194 -2.93 -1.47 -19.24
C LYS A 194 -1.67 -0.76 -18.76
N GLU A 195 -1.75 -0.08 -17.62
CA GLU A 195 -0.59 0.50 -16.98
C GLU A 195 0.39 -0.61 -16.55
N LYS A 196 1.69 -0.39 -16.75
CA LYS A 196 2.76 -1.32 -16.33
C LYS A 196 3.81 -0.57 -15.56
N ASN A 197 4.10 -1.05 -14.36
CA ASN A 197 5.03 -0.38 -13.46
C ASN A 197 6.24 -1.26 -13.21
N LEU A 198 7.42 -0.67 -13.39
CA LEU A 198 8.71 -1.25 -13.04
C LEU A 198 9.36 -0.39 -11.96
N GLY A 199 9.42 -0.93 -10.75
CA GLY A 199 9.95 -0.30 -9.56
C GLY A 199 11.30 -0.87 -9.16
N PHE A 200 12.13 -0.01 -8.60
CA PHE A 200 13.29 -0.34 -7.79
C PHE A 200 13.13 0.34 -6.43
N PHE A 201 13.49 -0.36 -5.37
CA PHE A 201 13.53 0.23 -4.04
C PHE A 201 14.79 -0.17 -3.27
N TYR A 202 15.21 0.72 -2.39
CA TYR A 202 16.29 0.53 -1.44
C TYR A 202 15.83 1.09 -0.09
N SER A 203 15.94 0.28 0.96
CA SER A 203 15.57 0.62 2.32
C SER A 203 16.74 0.31 3.24
N LYS A 204 17.14 1.31 4.03
CA LYS A 204 18.11 1.19 5.09
C LYS A 204 17.48 1.63 6.40
N THR A 205 17.23 0.67 7.28
CA THR A 205 16.77 0.91 8.64
C THR A 205 17.95 1.18 9.58
N PRO A 206 17.74 1.95 10.65
CA PRO A 206 18.80 2.27 11.59
C PRO A 206 19.11 1.06 12.49
N GLU A 207 20.38 0.84 12.79
CA GLU A 207 20.81 -0.19 13.76
C GLU A 207 20.60 0.31 15.19
N HIS A 208 20.92 1.58 15.42
CA HIS A 208 20.71 2.27 16.69
C HIS A 208 19.77 3.47 16.56
N ASN A 209 19.14 3.88 17.66
CA ASN A 209 18.11 4.93 17.68
C ASN A 209 18.53 6.30 17.10
N LEU A 210 19.82 6.58 16.98
CA LEU A 210 20.36 7.84 16.44
C LEU A 210 20.85 7.73 15.00
N ASP A 211 20.83 6.52 14.44
CA ASP A 211 21.27 6.30 13.08
C ASP A 211 20.25 6.82 12.09
N ALA A 212 20.74 7.14 10.89
CA ALA A 212 19.89 7.59 9.81
C ALA A 212 19.13 6.43 9.19
N THR A 213 17.84 6.63 8.96
CA THR A 213 17.02 5.83 8.05
C THR A 213 17.08 6.45 6.67
N PHE A 214 17.25 5.62 5.65
CA PHE A 214 17.24 6.06 4.26
C PHE A 214 16.40 5.13 3.40
N ASN A 215 15.35 5.67 2.79
CA ASN A 215 14.52 4.95 1.84
C ASN A 215 14.56 5.66 0.49
N PHE A 216 14.75 4.89 -0.56
CA PHE A 216 14.75 5.36 -1.93
C PHE A 216 13.88 4.44 -2.78
N SER A 217 13.08 5.01 -3.66
CA SER A 217 12.36 4.27 -4.68
C SER A 217 12.38 5.02 -6.00
N ALA A 218 12.51 4.26 -7.08
CA ALA A 218 12.37 4.76 -8.44
C ALA A 218 11.41 3.84 -9.19
N GLU A 219 10.43 4.40 -9.88
CA GLU A 219 9.41 3.65 -10.59
C GLU A 219 9.22 4.26 -11.98
N TYR A 220 9.33 3.41 -13.00
CA TYR A 220 8.92 3.71 -14.36
C TYR A 220 7.50 3.18 -14.57
N ARG A 221 6.59 4.04 -15.01
CA ARG A 221 5.19 3.72 -15.24
C ARG A 221 4.89 3.92 -16.72
N GLN A 222 4.54 2.86 -17.41
CA GLN A 222 4.13 2.90 -18.80
C GLN A 222 2.62 2.98 -18.89
N ASP A 223 2.10 3.78 -19.81
CA ASP A 223 0.66 3.93 -20.06
C ASP A 223 -0.14 4.31 -18.79
N VAL A 224 0.30 5.35 -18.09
CA VAL A 224 -0.26 5.82 -16.82
C VAL A 224 -1.77 6.02 -16.95
N ALA A 225 -2.53 5.50 -15.98
CA ALA A 225 -3.99 5.50 -15.97
C ALA A 225 -4.62 4.84 -17.22
N GLY A 226 -3.92 3.90 -17.85
CA GLY A 226 -4.39 3.19 -19.06
C GLY A 226 -4.32 4.03 -20.34
N GLN A 227 -3.57 5.14 -20.35
CA GLN A 227 -3.49 6.03 -21.51
C GLN A 227 -2.25 5.73 -22.35
N ASN A 228 -2.48 5.23 -23.58
CA ASN A 228 -1.42 4.81 -24.48
C ASN A 228 -0.37 5.91 -24.75
N GLY A 229 0.90 5.60 -24.51
CA GLY A 229 2.03 6.49 -24.75
C GLY A 229 2.21 7.59 -23.69
N LYS A 230 1.43 7.57 -22.61
CA LYS A 230 1.62 8.46 -21.46
C LYS A 230 2.47 7.77 -20.40
N ASP A 231 3.77 7.89 -20.55
CA ASP A 231 4.74 7.33 -19.61
C ASP A 231 5.09 8.32 -18.51
N GLY A 232 5.47 7.80 -17.35
CA GLY A 232 5.84 8.57 -16.18
C GLY A 232 7.01 7.96 -15.41
N VAL A 233 7.71 8.82 -14.67
CA VAL A 233 8.74 8.40 -13.73
C VAL A 233 8.40 8.97 -12.36
N ASN A 234 8.41 8.12 -11.35
CA ASN A 234 8.21 8.51 -9.95
C ASN A 234 9.48 8.21 -9.16
N LEU A 235 10.01 9.24 -8.49
CA LEU A 235 11.18 9.14 -7.62
C LEU A 235 10.77 9.59 -6.23
N ALA A 236 11.05 8.76 -5.23
CA ALA A 236 10.87 9.12 -3.83
C ALA A 236 12.15 8.86 -3.04
N MET A 237 12.50 9.82 -2.19
CA MET A 237 13.62 9.74 -1.26
C MET A 237 13.14 10.21 0.10
N ASN A 238 13.42 9.42 1.13
CA ASN A 238 13.14 9.76 2.50
C ASN A 238 14.40 9.54 3.34
N TYR A 239 14.81 10.58 4.07
CA TYR A 239 15.91 10.56 5.00
C TYR A 239 15.43 11.02 6.37
N VAL A 240 15.57 10.16 7.37
CA VAL A 240 15.19 10.48 8.75
C VAL A 240 16.40 10.25 9.65
N LYS A 241 16.81 11.28 10.37
CA LYS A 241 17.81 11.18 11.44
C LYS A 241 17.20 11.68 12.74
N LYS A 242 17.17 10.82 13.75
CA LYS A 242 16.72 11.19 15.08
C LYS A 242 17.88 11.87 15.80
N PHE A 243 17.62 13.04 16.36
CA PHE A 243 18.58 13.79 17.17
C PHE A 243 18.15 13.75 18.62
N ASN A 244 19.06 13.39 19.52
CA ASN A 244 18.83 13.51 20.96
C ASN A 244 19.44 14.83 21.46
N GLY A 245 18.59 15.86 21.57
CA GLY A 245 18.94 17.19 22.07
C GLY A 245 18.81 17.35 23.59
N ALA A 246 18.65 16.28 24.37
CA ALA A 246 18.32 16.35 25.79
C ALA A 246 19.30 17.20 26.63
N CYS A 247 20.55 17.31 26.19
CA CYS A 247 21.58 18.12 26.84
C CYS A 247 22.11 19.27 25.97
N GLY A 248 21.39 19.68 24.94
CA GLY A 248 21.78 20.82 24.11
C GLY A 248 21.23 20.71 22.70
N PHE A 249 20.53 21.75 22.25
CA PHE A 249 20.11 21.91 20.86
C PHE A 249 20.51 23.29 20.37
N LEU A 250 21.46 23.34 19.44
CA LEU A 250 22.09 24.57 18.94
C LEU A 250 22.62 25.45 20.10
N TRP A 251 22.03 26.63 20.31
CA TRP A 251 22.44 27.60 21.34
C TRP A 251 21.73 27.39 22.69
N MET A 252 20.73 26.50 22.77
CA MET A 252 19.98 26.24 23.99
C MET A 252 20.60 25.05 24.75
N LYS A 253 21.18 25.34 25.92
CA LYS A 253 21.68 24.32 26.85
C LYS A 253 20.59 23.95 27.85
N ASN A 254 20.32 22.66 28.05
CA ASN A 254 19.41 22.21 29.11
C ASN A 254 20.13 22.29 30.48
N PRO A 255 19.74 23.17 31.40
CA PRO A 255 20.41 23.36 32.70
C PRO A 255 20.39 22.10 33.58
N LYS A 256 19.54 21.11 33.28
CA LYS A 256 19.58 19.81 33.97
C LYS A 256 20.82 18.98 33.63
N CYS A 257 21.47 19.23 32.49
CA CYS A 257 22.66 18.50 32.03
C CYS A 257 23.99 19.25 32.23
N TYR A 258 23.96 20.50 32.69
CA TYR A 258 25.16 21.30 32.91
C TYR A 258 25.22 21.76 34.36
N ASN A 259 26.43 21.76 34.93
CA ASN A 259 26.70 22.42 36.20
C ASN A 259 26.61 23.94 36.03
N GLU A 260 26.52 24.66 37.14
CA GLU A 260 26.45 26.14 37.14
C GLU A 260 27.70 26.79 36.50
N ASP A 261 28.83 26.08 36.49
CA ASP A 261 30.08 26.45 35.82
C ASP A 261 30.09 26.20 34.30
N GLY A 262 29.00 25.65 33.74
CA GLY A 262 28.85 25.34 32.32
C GLY A 262 29.50 24.03 31.86
N SER A 263 30.10 23.25 32.76
CA SER A 263 30.59 21.89 32.48
C SER A 263 29.43 20.89 32.34
N LYS A 264 29.56 19.88 31.48
CA LYS A 264 28.55 18.81 31.37
C LYS A 264 28.56 17.95 32.63
N LYS A 265 27.39 17.72 33.22
CA LYS A 265 27.23 16.75 34.31
C LYS A 265 27.61 15.36 33.81
N ASP A 266 28.26 14.57 34.65
CA ASP A 266 28.63 13.19 34.32
C ASP A 266 27.38 12.32 34.20
N MET A 267 26.89 12.18 32.97
CA MET A 267 25.67 11.44 32.68
C MET A 267 25.81 9.93 32.97
N LYS A 268 27.04 9.38 32.99
CA LYS A 268 27.28 7.97 33.35
C LYS A 268 26.89 7.68 34.80
N ALA A 269 27.12 8.63 35.71
CA ALA A 269 26.74 8.51 37.12
C ALA A 269 25.22 8.64 37.34
N MET A 270 24.51 9.39 36.49
CA MET A 270 23.04 9.55 36.60
C MET A 270 22.25 8.38 36.00
N TYR A 271 22.77 7.70 34.99
CA TYR A 271 22.11 6.55 34.34
C TYR A 271 22.58 5.17 34.85
N ALA A 272 23.48 5.12 35.82
CA ALA A 272 23.96 3.87 36.44
C ALA A 272 22.85 3.03 37.13
N ASN A 273 21.63 3.55 37.26
CA ASN A 273 20.46 2.83 37.79
C ASN A 273 19.47 2.32 36.73
N GLN A 274 19.80 2.34 35.43
CA GLN A 274 18.97 1.72 34.39
C GLN A 274 19.75 0.76 33.51
N GLY A 275 19.66 -0.54 33.85
CA GLY A 275 19.76 -1.65 32.90
C GLY A 275 21.16 -2.02 32.41
N LYS A 276 21.66 -3.18 32.85
CA LYS A 276 22.86 -3.83 32.31
C LYS A 276 22.61 -4.29 30.87
N GLU A 277 23.48 -3.92 29.94
CA GLU A 277 23.61 -4.57 28.63
C GLU A 277 24.49 -5.82 28.73
N ILE A 278 24.11 -6.89 28.05
CA ILE A 278 24.93 -8.09 27.81
C ILE A 278 25.26 -8.14 26.31
N ASP A 279 26.55 -8.31 26.07
CA ASP A 279 27.35 -8.49 24.85
C ASP A 279 26.64 -9.08 23.59
N GLN A 280 26.78 -8.36 22.47
CA GLN A 280 26.37 -8.75 21.11
C GLN A 280 27.44 -9.57 20.34
N LEU A 281 28.61 -9.85 20.92
CA LEU A 281 29.71 -10.53 20.24
C LEU A 281 29.75 -12.04 20.51
N THR A 282 28.82 -12.80 19.94
CA THR A 282 29.21 -14.11 19.36
C THR A 282 28.23 -14.65 18.32
N LYS A 283 28.73 -14.70 17.07
CA LYS A 283 28.53 -15.77 16.06
C LYS A 283 27.18 -15.87 15.33
N HIS A 284 27.14 -15.21 14.18
CA HIS A 284 26.59 -15.68 12.89
C HIS A 284 26.00 -17.09 12.89
N GLY A 285 24.70 -17.15 12.63
CA GLY A 285 23.92 -18.36 12.42
C GLY A 285 22.44 -18.01 12.48
N LEU A 286 21.98 -17.07 11.64
CA LEU A 286 20.58 -16.64 11.60
C LEU A 286 20.00 -16.87 10.20
N VAL A 287 18.74 -17.27 10.11
CA VAL A 287 17.96 -17.41 8.87
C VAL A 287 16.75 -16.48 8.96
N TYR A 288 16.34 -15.90 7.84
CA TYR A 288 15.11 -15.10 7.78
C TYR A 288 13.90 -16.02 7.98
N ASP A 289 13.07 -15.71 8.97
CA ASP A 289 11.86 -16.46 9.28
C ASP A 289 10.63 -15.69 8.78
N LEU A 290 9.98 -16.29 7.79
CA LEU A 290 8.75 -15.79 7.19
C LEU A 290 7.57 -15.73 8.17
N GLU A 291 7.57 -16.54 9.24
CA GLU A 291 6.47 -16.60 10.22
C GLU A 291 6.51 -15.41 11.19
N THR A 292 7.71 -14.98 11.57
CA THR A 292 7.90 -13.90 12.55
C THR A 292 8.35 -12.57 11.95
N ASP A 293 8.61 -12.56 10.63
CA ASP A 293 9.12 -11.43 9.85
C ASP A 293 10.45 -10.88 10.40
N LYS A 294 11.30 -11.79 10.88
CA LYS A 294 12.53 -11.48 11.62
C LYS A 294 13.63 -12.48 11.30
N PHE A 295 14.87 -12.07 11.52
CA PHE A 295 16.00 -13.00 11.51
C PHE A 295 16.06 -13.80 12.82
N VAL A 296 15.95 -15.13 12.72
CA VAL A 296 16.00 -16.05 13.87
C VAL A 296 17.24 -16.95 13.83
N PRO A 297 17.74 -17.42 14.99
CA PRO A 297 18.92 -18.30 15.02
C PRO A 297 18.67 -19.70 14.44
N ILE A 298 19.66 -20.23 13.71
CA ILE A 298 19.73 -21.60 13.23
C ILE A 298 19.82 -22.52 14.45
N LYS A 299 18.79 -23.33 14.68
CA LYS A 299 18.83 -24.41 15.68
C LYS A 299 19.84 -25.47 15.21
N LYS A 300 20.94 -25.65 15.93
CA LYS A 300 21.81 -26.82 15.73
C LYS A 300 21.04 -28.08 16.13
N GLN A 301 21.10 -29.11 15.27
CA GLN A 301 20.76 -30.48 15.65
C GLN A 301 21.79 -31.02 16.63
#